data_AF-A0A3D0HKK3-F1
#
_entry.id   AF-A0A3D0HKK3-F1
#
_cell.length_a   1.000
_cell.length_b   1.000
_cell.length_c   1.000
_cell.angle_alpha   90.00
_cell.angle_beta   90.00
_cell.angle_gamma   90.00
#
_symmetry.space_group_name_H-M   'P 1'
#
loop_
_entity.id
_entity.type
_entity.pdbx_description
1 polymer ?
#
loop_
_entity_poly.entity_id
_entity_poly.type
_entity_poly.pdbx_seq_one_letter_code
_entity_poly.pdbx_strand_id
1 'polypeptide(L)'
;MNQPVVIKGNKSGLIVHLDDQMEFSELKEKVEEKFTSSSDFLGAAQIALSFEGRKLSEDQKYELMECIREHSQLDIVCLIDDDEQKEAYFTKTLEEKLTALNTNSGQFYKGTLRSGQVVEFETSIVILGDVNVGAQVVSAGNVVVLGKLLGTVYAGAS
;
A
#
# COMPACT_ATOMS: atom_id res chain seq x y z
N MET A 1 15.76 -19.68 30.36
CA MET A 1 16.67 -19.34 29.26
C MET A 1 15.96 -18.27 28.45
N ASN A 2 16.44 -17.02 28.49
CA ASN A 2 15.86 -15.93 27.71
C ASN A 2 16.27 -16.11 26.25
N GLN A 3 15.31 -16.22 25.32
CA GLN A 3 15.63 -16.18 23.90
C GLN A 3 15.70 -14.71 23.47
N PRO A 4 16.82 -14.26 22.88
CA PRO A 4 17.01 -12.84 22.57
C PRO A 4 16.10 -12.34 21.44
N VAL A 5 15.61 -13.26 20.59
CA VAL A 5 14.70 -12.98 19.49
C VAL A 5 13.61 -14.04 19.46
N VAL A 6 12.35 -13.61 19.53
CA VAL A 6 11.18 -14.49 19.46
C VAL A 6 10.26 -14.04 18.33
N ILE A 7 9.93 -14.97 17.44
CA ILE A 7 9.02 -14.74 16.32
C ILE A 7 7.62 -15.22 16.75
N LYS A 8 6.62 -14.35 16.66
CA LYS A 8 5.21 -14.65 16.92
C LYS A 8 4.38 -14.31 15.68
N GLY A 9 3.72 -15.30 15.10
CA GLY A 9 2.73 -15.07 14.04
C GLY A 9 1.36 -14.73 14.63
N ASN A 10 0.64 -13.80 14.01
CA ASN A 10 -0.77 -13.55 14.31
C ASN A 10 -1.60 -13.53 13.00
N LYS A 11 -2.90 -13.23 13.08
CA LYS A 11 -3.78 -13.19 11.89
C LYS A 11 -3.45 -12.07 10.90
N SER A 12 -2.76 -11.03 11.34
CA SER A 12 -2.52 -9.79 10.59
C SER A 12 -1.06 -9.60 10.17
N GLY A 13 -0.12 -10.40 10.71
CA GLY A 13 1.30 -10.14 10.54
C GLY A 13 2.24 -11.00 11.38
N LEU A 14 3.50 -10.58 11.40
CA LEU A 14 4.60 -11.13 12.18
C LEU A 14 5.03 -10.12 13.24
N ILE A 15 5.10 -10.57 14.48
CA ILE A 15 5.64 -9.79 15.60
C ILE A 15 7.00 -10.38 15.95
N VAL A 16 8.04 -9.53 15.92
CA VAL A 16 9.39 -9.90 16.33
C VAL A 16 9.67 -9.24 17.68
N HIS A 17 9.70 -10.06 18.72
CA HIS A 17 10.03 -9.61 20.06
C HIS A 17 11.53 -9.67 20.27
N LEU A 18 12.12 -8.55 20.66
CA LEU A 18 13.55 -8.31 20.78
C LEU A 18 13.94 -8.09 22.24
N ASP A 19 15.12 -8.54 22.62
CA ASP A 19 15.70 -8.29 23.95
C ASP A 19 16.23 -6.85 24.06
N ASP A 20 15.94 -6.19 25.18
CA ASP A 20 16.29 -4.79 25.46
C ASP A 20 17.60 -4.60 26.21
N GLN A 21 18.20 -5.67 26.75
CA GLN A 21 19.44 -5.62 27.53
C GLN A 21 20.68 -5.81 26.65
N MET A 22 20.52 -6.34 25.42
CA MET A 22 21.60 -6.63 24.50
C MET A 22 22.02 -5.41 23.67
N GLU A 23 23.26 -5.35 23.18
CA GLU A 23 23.66 -4.33 22.21
C GLU A 23 23.00 -4.56 20.84
N PHE A 24 22.71 -3.48 20.11
CA PHE A 24 21.96 -3.58 18.84
C PHE A 24 22.70 -4.41 17.78
N SER A 25 24.03 -4.30 17.73
CA SER A 25 24.86 -5.07 16.80
C SER A 25 24.76 -6.57 17.04
N GLU A 26 24.80 -7.00 18.30
CA GLU A 26 24.66 -8.41 18.69
C GLU A 26 23.24 -8.91 18.45
N LEU A 27 22.24 -8.06 18.72
CA LEU A 27 20.84 -8.37 18.47
C LEU A 27 20.57 -8.61 16.97
N LYS A 28 21.18 -7.81 16.10
CA LYS A 28 21.04 -7.94 14.64
C LYS A 28 21.54 -9.31 14.15
N GLU A 29 22.71 -9.75 14.62
CA GLU A 29 23.23 -11.09 14.32
C GLU A 29 22.26 -12.19 14.79
N LYS A 30 21.65 -12.01 15.97
CA LYS A 30 20.65 -12.97 16.47
C LYS A 30 19.37 -12.98 15.66
N VAL A 31 18.94 -11.85 15.11
CA VAL A 31 17.80 -11.77 14.19
C VAL A 31 18.12 -12.51 12.90
N GLU A 32 19.30 -12.28 12.33
CA GLU A 32 19.79 -12.97 11.13
C GLU A 32 19.79 -14.49 11.30
N GLU A 33 20.41 -15.01 12.37
CA GLU A 33 20.43 -16.43 12.69
C GLU A 33 19.01 -17.01 12.82
N LYS A 34 18.10 -16.26 13.45
CA LYS A 34 16.74 -16.71 13.72
C LYS A 34 15.89 -16.79 12.45
N PHE A 35 15.99 -15.81 11.57
CA PHE A 35 15.22 -15.78 10.32
C PHE A 35 15.80 -16.75 9.28
N THR A 36 17.12 -16.90 9.22
CA THR A 36 17.78 -17.92 8.38
C THR A 36 17.37 -19.33 8.81
N SER A 37 17.37 -19.62 10.11
CA SER A 37 16.95 -20.95 10.61
C SER A 37 15.45 -21.22 10.52
N SER A 38 14.63 -20.18 10.39
CA SER A 38 13.17 -20.28 10.31
C SER A 38 12.63 -20.07 8.89
N SER A 39 13.51 -19.88 7.89
CA SER A 39 13.11 -19.52 6.51
C SER A 39 12.16 -20.54 5.89
N ASP A 40 12.43 -21.83 6.10
CA ASP A 40 11.63 -22.94 5.56
C ASP A 40 10.24 -23.03 6.20
N PHE A 41 10.10 -22.52 7.43
CA PHE A 41 8.83 -22.48 8.15
C PHE A 41 7.99 -21.26 7.78
N LEU A 42 8.62 -20.12 7.53
CA LEU A 42 7.95 -18.86 7.21
C LEU A 42 7.41 -18.85 5.77
N GLY A 43 8.15 -19.48 4.84
CA GLY A 43 7.78 -19.55 3.43
C GLY A 43 7.71 -18.18 2.74
N ALA A 44 7.18 -18.17 1.52
CA ALA A 44 6.92 -16.94 0.77
C ALA A 44 5.53 -16.39 1.15
N ALA A 45 5.50 -15.33 1.95
CA ALA A 45 4.27 -14.69 2.41
C ALA A 45 4.40 -13.17 2.42
N GLN A 46 3.30 -12.49 2.05
CA GLN A 46 3.17 -11.05 2.26
C GLN A 46 2.76 -10.79 3.70
N ILE A 47 3.56 -10.01 4.42
CA ILE A 47 3.37 -9.85 5.86
C ILE A 47 3.58 -8.42 6.33
N ALA A 48 2.77 -8.00 7.30
CA ALA A 48 3.05 -6.82 8.10
C ALA A 48 3.99 -7.20 9.24
N LEU A 49 5.03 -6.41 9.48
CA LEU A 49 6.05 -6.68 10.50
C LEU A 49 5.93 -5.66 11.64
N SER A 50 5.94 -6.11 12.89
CA SER A 50 6.13 -5.24 14.06
C SER A 50 7.32 -5.69 14.91
N PHE A 51 7.94 -4.72 15.58
CA PHE A 51 9.01 -4.97 16.55
C PHE A 51 8.50 -4.63 17.94
N GLU A 52 8.66 -5.56 18.88
CA GLU A 52 8.26 -5.41 20.28
C GLU A 52 9.44 -5.72 21.22
N GLY A 53 9.29 -5.38 22.50
CA GLY A 53 10.26 -5.71 23.54
C GLY A 53 11.43 -4.73 23.66
N ARG A 54 11.71 -3.93 22.64
CA ARG A 54 12.79 -2.92 22.63
C ARG A 54 12.37 -1.64 21.91
N LYS A 55 12.77 -0.48 22.45
CA LYS A 55 12.68 0.79 21.71
C LYS A 55 13.77 0.87 20.64
N LEU A 56 13.35 1.06 19.40
CA LEU A 56 14.24 1.17 18.23
C LEU A 56 14.09 2.53 17.58
N SER A 57 15.20 3.10 17.10
CA SER A 57 15.15 4.24 16.17
C SER A 57 14.61 3.82 14.80
N GLU A 58 14.21 4.77 13.96
CA GLU A 58 13.77 4.47 12.59
C GLU A 58 14.89 3.80 11.78
N ASP A 59 16.14 4.24 11.95
CA ASP A 59 17.30 3.62 11.29
C ASP A 59 17.48 2.16 11.74
N GLN A 60 17.34 1.88 13.04
CA GLN A 60 17.43 0.52 13.57
C GLN A 60 16.30 -0.38 13.08
N LYS A 61 15.07 0.14 12.99
CA LYS A 61 13.94 -0.61 12.41
C LYS A 61 14.17 -0.92 10.94
N TYR A 62 14.69 0.05 10.19
CA TYR A 62 15.03 -0.13 8.78
C TYR A 62 16.11 -1.19 8.59
N GLU A 63 17.19 -1.13 9.37
CA GLU A 63 18.26 -2.14 9.34
C GLU A 63 17.75 -3.55 9.66
N LEU A 64 16.88 -3.70 10.65
CA LEU A 64 16.29 -5.00 11.00
C LEU A 64 15.31 -5.48 9.93
N MET A 65 14.51 -4.58 9.34
CA MET A 65 13.60 -4.92 8.24
C MET A 65 14.36 -5.45 7.03
N GLU A 66 15.42 -4.74 6.59
CA GLU A 66 16.26 -5.18 5.48
C GLU A 66 16.96 -6.50 5.81
N CYS A 67 17.49 -6.65 7.03
CA CYS A 67 18.08 -7.91 7.49
C CYS A 67 17.09 -9.09 7.38
N ILE A 68 15.83 -8.90 7.76
CA ILE A 68 14.80 -9.95 7.66
C ILE A 68 14.47 -10.24 6.21
N ARG A 69 14.39 -9.24 5.34
CA ARG A 69 14.14 -9.42 3.90
C ARG A 69 15.27 -10.19 3.20
N GLU A 70 16.51 -9.91 3.54
CA GLU A 70 17.66 -10.58 2.94
C GLU A 70 17.77 -12.06 3.35
N HIS A 71 17.34 -12.39 4.57
CA HIS A 71 17.51 -13.72 5.17
C HIS A 71 16.22 -14.55 5.24
N SER A 72 15.15 -14.09 4.59
CA SER A 72 13.88 -14.82 4.50
C SER A 72 13.19 -14.60 3.16
N GLN A 73 12.20 -15.43 2.84
CA GLN A 73 11.39 -15.27 1.63
C GLN A 73 10.17 -14.37 1.87
N LEU A 74 10.15 -13.62 2.96
CA LEU A 74 9.03 -12.76 3.34
C LEU A 74 9.01 -11.49 2.48
N ASP A 75 7.83 -11.16 1.98
CA ASP A 75 7.55 -9.87 1.35
C ASP A 75 6.93 -8.94 2.39
N ILE A 76 7.76 -8.09 2.99
CA ILE A 76 7.36 -7.22 4.10
C ILE A 76 6.65 -5.99 3.52
N VAL A 77 5.32 -5.96 3.62
CA VAL A 77 4.47 -4.92 3.00
C VAL A 77 4.51 -3.61 3.78
N CYS A 78 4.51 -3.70 5.11
CA CYS A 78 4.56 -2.53 5.98
C CYS A 78 5.19 -2.86 7.35
N LEU A 79 5.77 -1.83 7.98
CA LEU A 79 6.14 -1.85 9.40
C LEU A 79 4.98 -1.27 10.21
N ILE A 80 4.50 -2.03 11.18
CA ILE A 80 3.50 -1.58 12.16
C ILE A 80 4.27 -1.09 13.39
N ASP A 81 4.21 0.22 13.63
CA ASP A 81 4.65 0.83 14.89
C ASP A 81 3.48 0.79 15.88
N ASP A 82 3.72 0.24 17.07
CA ASP A 82 2.72 0.15 18.16
C ASP A 82 2.56 1.48 18.93
N ASP A 83 2.92 2.60 18.28
CA ASP A 83 2.90 3.91 18.89
C ASP A 83 1.56 4.60 18.54
N GLU A 84 0.56 4.43 19.42
CA GLU A 84 -0.77 5.09 19.34
C GLU A 84 -0.65 6.61 19.03
N GLN A 85 0.47 7.26 19.37
CA GLN A 85 0.69 8.68 19.10
C GLN A 85 1.14 8.98 17.66
N LYS A 86 1.84 8.05 16.99
CA LYS A 86 2.14 8.16 15.55
C LYS A 86 0.90 7.87 14.71
N GLU A 87 0.02 6.99 15.16
CA GLU A 87 -1.21 6.63 14.44
C GLU A 87 -2.12 7.85 14.22
N ALA A 88 -2.24 8.76 15.20
CA ALA A 88 -2.99 10.01 15.05
C ALA A 88 -2.35 11.02 14.07
N TYR A 89 -1.01 11.15 14.09
CA TYR A 89 -0.28 12.02 13.17
C TYR A 89 -0.29 11.46 11.73
N PHE A 90 -0.18 10.14 11.60
CA PHE A 90 -0.25 9.45 10.33
C PHE A 90 -1.66 9.43 9.77
N THR A 91 -2.70 9.20 10.58
CA THR A 91 -4.12 9.26 10.16
C THR A 91 -4.44 10.64 9.62
N LYS A 92 -4.03 11.72 10.29
CA LYS A 92 -4.26 13.08 9.79
C LYS A 92 -3.53 13.35 8.46
N THR A 93 -2.26 12.96 8.37
CA THR A 93 -1.46 13.14 7.14
C THR A 93 -1.95 12.25 6.00
N LEU A 94 -2.43 11.05 6.32
CA LEU A 94 -2.98 10.07 5.39
C LEU A 94 -4.38 10.50 4.94
N GLU A 95 -5.24 11.00 5.81
CA GLU A 95 -6.54 11.59 5.46
C GLU A 95 -6.37 12.81 4.56
N GLU A 96 -5.42 13.70 4.86
CA GLU A 96 -5.10 14.84 4.00
C GLU A 96 -4.60 14.38 2.62
N LYS A 97 -3.75 13.35 2.55
CA LYS A 97 -3.29 12.76 1.29
C LYS A 97 -4.36 11.95 0.56
N LEU A 98 -5.20 11.20 1.26
CA LEU A 98 -6.31 10.43 0.69
C LEU A 98 -7.41 11.36 0.18
N THR A 99 -7.65 12.49 0.85
CA THR A 99 -8.54 13.56 0.36
C THR A 99 -7.97 14.21 -0.90
N ALA A 100 -6.64 14.41 -0.95
CA ALA A 100 -5.97 14.88 -2.17
C ALA A 100 -5.94 13.83 -3.31
N LEU A 101 -5.99 12.54 -2.99
CA LEU A 101 -6.13 11.43 -3.96
C LEU A 101 -7.58 11.26 -4.43
N ASN A 102 -8.56 11.44 -3.54
CA ASN A 102 -10.00 11.35 -3.85
C ASN A 102 -10.50 12.52 -4.69
N THR A 103 -9.86 13.68 -4.62
CA THR A 103 -10.10 14.79 -5.56
C THR A 103 -9.51 14.53 -6.96
N ASN A 104 -8.76 13.44 -7.14
CA ASN A 104 -8.08 13.06 -8.38
C ASN A 104 -8.42 11.66 -8.91
N SER A 105 -9.51 11.02 -8.47
CA SER A 105 -9.93 9.69 -8.95
C SER A 105 -10.62 9.75 -10.33
N GLY A 106 -9.90 10.28 -11.31
CA GLY A 106 -10.29 10.18 -12.72
C GLY A 106 -10.17 8.74 -13.22
N GLN A 107 -11.19 8.24 -13.91
CA GLN A 107 -11.14 6.94 -14.57
C GLN A 107 -10.52 7.06 -15.97
N PHE A 108 -10.03 5.93 -16.51
CA PHE A 108 -9.59 5.85 -17.90
C PHE A 108 -10.44 4.84 -18.67
N TYR A 109 -10.98 5.25 -19.80
CA TYR A 109 -11.63 4.37 -20.76
C TYR A 109 -10.75 4.22 -21.99
N LYS A 110 -10.27 3.01 -22.28
CA LYS A 110 -9.47 2.74 -23.48
C LYS A 110 -10.32 2.06 -24.55
N GLY A 111 -10.61 2.80 -25.63
CA GLY A 111 -11.40 2.29 -26.74
C GLY A 111 -12.29 3.36 -27.38
N THR A 112 -12.84 3.02 -28.53
CA THR A 112 -13.76 3.88 -29.27
C THR A 112 -15.21 3.58 -28.89
N LEU A 113 -15.94 4.60 -28.44
CA LEU A 113 -17.38 4.52 -28.24
C LEU A 113 -18.09 4.61 -29.59
N ARG A 114 -18.99 3.66 -29.83
CA ARG A 114 -19.73 3.48 -31.09
C ARG A 114 -21.19 3.90 -30.93
N SER A 115 -21.86 4.13 -32.06
CA SER A 115 -23.27 4.54 -32.10
C SER A 115 -24.14 3.64 -31.22
N GLY A 116 -24.97 4.25 -30.37
CA GLY A 116 -25.88 3.59 -29.43
C GLY A 116 -25.25 3.26 -28.07
N GLN A 117 -23.94 3.41 -27.89
CA GLN A 117 -23.31 3.17 -26.59
C GLN A 117 -23.48 4.37 -25.66
N VAL A 118 -23.96 4.12 -24.45
CA VAL A 118 -24.07 5.11 -23.37
C VAL A 118 -23.20 4.65 -22.21
N VAL A 119 -22.32 5.52 -21.72
CA VAL A 119 -21.46 5.26 -20.56
C VAL A 119 -21.61 6.37 -19.54
N GLU A 120 -21.70 6.00 -18.26
CA GLU A 120 -21.94 6.92 -17.16
C GLU A 120 -20.87 6.74 -16.07
N PHE A 121 -20.36 7.84 -15.54
CA PHE A 121 -19.28 7.86 -14.55
C PHE A 121 -19.60 8.84 -13.41
N GLU A 122 -19.43 8.40 -12.16
CA GLU A 122 -19.59 9.25 -10.97
C GLU A 122 -18.38 10.16 -10.71
N THR A 123 -17.28 9.93 -11.41
CA THR A 123 -16.04 10.72 -11.29
C THR A 123 -15.59 11.23 -12.65
N SER A 124 -14.52 12.03 -12.69
CA SER A 124 -13.92 12.48 -13.96
C SER A 124 -13.47 11.29 -14.82
N ILE A 125 -13.50 11.40 -16.13
CA ILE A 125 -13.15 10.33 -17.08
C ILE A 125 -12.22 10.84 -18.18
N VAL A 126 -11.18 10.05 -18.49
CA VAL A 126 -10.30 10.24 -19.65
C VAL A 126 -10.53 9.12 -20.65
N ILE A 127 -10.98 9.45 -21.86
CA ILE A 127 -11.24 8.52 -22.95
C ILE A 127 -10.04 8.49 -23.89
N LEU A 128 -9.37 7.34 -23.98
CA LEU A 128 -8.31 7.05 -24.94
C LEU A 128 -8.91 6.39 -26.17
N GLY A 129 -9.50 7.20 -27.05
CA GLY A 129 -10.20 6.76 -28.25
C GLY A 129 -11.24 7.76 -28.73
N ASP A 130 -11.99 7.38 -29.76
CA ASP A 130 -13.00 8.25 -30.37
C ASP A 130 -14.37 8.06 -29.72
N VAL A 131 -15.19 9.10 -29.69
CA VAL A 131 -16.61 9.02 -29.36
C VAL A 131 -17.39 9.28 -30.63
N ASN A 132 -17.92 8.23 -31.26
CA ASN A 132 -18.60 8.37 -32.55
C ASN A 132 -20.01 8.93 -32.42
N VAL A 133 -20.57 9.38 -33.56
CA VAL A 133 -21.96 9.80 -33.70
C VAL A 133 -22.90 8.75 -33.11
N GLY A 134 -23.84 9.19 -32.29
CA GLY A 134 -24.82 8.32 -31.61
C GLY A 134 -24.31 7.66 -30.33
N ALA A 135 -23.03 7.82 -29.96
CA ALA A 135 -22.54 7.47 -28.63
C ALA A 135 -22.79 8.60 -27.63
N GLN A 136 -22.92 8.26 -26.35
CA GLN A 136 -23.13 9.21 -25.25
C GLN A 136 -22.20 8.91 -24.07
N VAL A 137 -21.60 9.95 -23.52
CA VAL A 137 -20.81 9.91 -22.28
C VAL A 137 -21.45 10.85 -21.27
N VAL A 138 -21.69 10.36 -20.06
CA VAL A 138 -22.16 11.18 -18.93
C VAL A 138 -21.15 11.04 -17.80
N SER A 139 -20.71 12.16 -17.22
CA SER A 139 -19.83 12.18 -16.07
C SER A 139 -20.27 13.26 -15.09
N ALA A 140 -20.32 12.90 -13.80
CA ALA A 140 -20.50 13.87 -12.72
C ALA A 140 -19.25 14.75 -12.50
N GLY A 141 -18.10 14.31 -13.03
CA GLY A 141 -16.85 15.07 -13.05
C GLY A 141 -16.52 15.65 -14.43
N ASN A 142 -15.21 15.78 -14.70
CA ASN A 142 -14.71 16.27 -15.99
C ASN A 142 -14.66 15.15 -17.03
N VAL A 143 -14.80 15.48 -18.31
CA VAL A 143 -14.60 14.53 -19.43
C VAL A 143 -13.45 15.02 -20.30
N VAL A 144 -12.42 14.18 -20.48
CA VAL A 144 -11.30 14.43 -21.38
C VAL A 144 -11.31 13.37 -22.47
N VAL A 145 -11.35 13.76 -23.74
CA VAL A 145 -11.30 12.82 -24.87
C VAL A 145 -10.00 13.01 -25.62
N LEU A 146 -9.14 11.99 -25.58
CA LEU A 146 -7.92 11.88 -26.37
C LEU A 146 -8.22 11.12 -27.66
N GLY A 147 -8.97 11.78 -28.54
CA GLY A 147 -9.47 11.25 -29.81
C GLY A 147 -10.48 12.22 -30.46
N LYS A 148 -11.24 11.74 -31.45
CA LYS A 148 -12.32 12.51 -32.09
C LYS A 148 -13.59 12.43 -31.26
N LEU A 149 -14.21 13.59 -31.02
CA LEU A 149 -15.52 13.69 -30.37
C LEU A 149 -16.58 14.06 -31.41
N LEU A 150 -17.41 13.08 -31.79
CA LEU A 150 -18.52 13.21 -32.75
C LEU A 150 -19.89 12.88 -32.12
N GLY A 151 -19.89 12.16 -30.99
CA GLY A 151 -21.08 11.86 -30.19
C GLY A 151 -21.40 12.94 -29.16
N THR A 152 -22.25 12.61 -28.20
CA THR A 152 -22.72 13.55 -27.17
C THR A 152 -21.97 13.32 -25.84
N VAL A 153 -21.56 14.41 -25.18
CA VAL A 153 -20.91 14.35 -23.87
C VAL A 153 -21.58 15.30 -22.90
N TYR A 154 -21.88 14.80 -21.70
CA TYR A 154 -22.34 15.56 -20.55
C TYR A 154 -21.29 15.44 -19.46
N ALA A 155 -20.67 16.55 -19.09
CA ALA A 155 -19.72 16.65 -17.98
C ALA A 155 -20.32 17.52 -16.87
N GLY A 156 -19.91 17.29 -15.62
CA GLY A 156 -20.51 17.95 -14.46
C GLY A 156 -22.01 17.65 -14.31
N ALA A 157 -22.45 16.46 -14.73
CA ALA A 157 -23.81 16.00 -14.53
C ALA A 157 -24.02 15.70 -13.04
N SER A 158 -24.38 16.73 -12.28
CA SER A 158 -24.75 16.66 -10.85
C SER A 158 -26.25 16.57 -10.65
#